data_AF-A0A1F8NFU0-F1
#
_entry.id   AF-A0A1F8NFU0-F1
#
_cell.length_a   1.000
_cell.length_b   1.000
_cell.length_c   1.000
_cell.angle_alpha   90.00
_cell.angle_beta   90.00
_cell.angle_gamma   90.00
#
_symmetry.space_group_name_H-M   'P 1'
#
loop_
_entity.id
_entity.type
_entity.pdbx_description
1 polymer ?
#
loop_
_entity_poly.entity_id
_entity_poly.type
_entity_poly.pdbx_seq_one_letter_code
_entity_poly.pdbx_strand_id
1 'polypeptide(L)'
;MRTRDISTGFEKVAVDFNRPNVRWLDRLSVEEAGRYLAQGQFGKGSMEPKIEASLDFLEHGGRHVIITNTQNMLRALIDLTGTHIVA
;
A
#
# COMPACT_ATOMS: atom_id res chain seq x y z
N MET A 1 -14.35 -9.25 9.36
CA MET A 1 -13.53 -8.10 8.95
C MET A 1 -13.13 -8.32 7.50
N ARG A 2 -13.35 -7.36 6.59
CA ARG A 2 -12.96 -7.52 5.18
C ARG A 2 -11.54 -6.96 5.00
N THR A 3 -10.60 -7.85 4.72
CA THR A 3 -9.21 -7.54 4.40
C THR A 3 -8.94 -7.96 2.96
N ARG A 4 -8.13 -7.20 2.23
CA ARG A 4 -7.65 -7.55 0.89
C ARG A 4 -6.13 -7.51 0.88
N ASP A 5 -5.52 -8.51 0.26
CA ASP A 5 -4.07 -8.58 0.08
C ASP A 5 -3.72 -8.37 -1.40
N ILE A 6 -2.71 -7.54 -1.67
CA ILE A 6 -2.24 -7.24 -3.02
C ILE A 6 -0.76 -7.61 -3.11
N SER A 7 -0.44 -8.53 -4.01
CA SER A 7 0.95 -8.90 -4.28
C SER A 7 1.65 -7.88 -5.19
N THR A 8 2.93 -7.65 -4.93
CA THR A 8 3.81 -6.79 -5.73
C THR A 8 5.24 -7.35 -5.77
N GLY A 9 6.15 -6.68 -6.48
CA GLY A 9 7.57 -7.05 -6.57
C GLY A 9 8.41 -6.65 -5.35
N PHE A 10 7.90 -5.79 -4.48
CA PHE A 10 8.61 -5.24 -3.32
C PHE A 10 7.93 -5.62 -1.99
N GLU A 11 8.71 -5.64 -0.92
CA GLU A 11 8.18 -5.96 0.42
C GLU A 11 7.23 -4.86 0.93
N LYS A 12 7.51 -3.59 0.63
CA LYS A 12 6.74 -2.42 1.06
C LYS A 12 6.54 -1.44 -0.09
N VAL A 13 5.52 -0.60 0.03
CA VAL A 13 5.32 0.59 -0.81
C VAL A 13 6.25 1.69 -0.34
N ALA A 14 6.74 2.51 -1.27
CA ALA A 14 7.57 3.67 -0.96
C ALA A 14 7.00 4.95 -1.56
N VAL A 15 7.35 6.08 -0.94
CA VAL A 15 7.26 7.44 -1.49
C VAL A 15 8.66 8.00 -1.69
N ASP A 16 8.78 9.05 -2.50
CA ASP A 16 10.04 9.62 -2.93
C ASP A 16 10.97 8.55 -3.56
N PHE A 17 10.36 7.63 -4.30
CA PHE A 17 11.08 6.55 -4.97
C PHE A 17 12.08 7.12 -5.99
N ASN A 18 13.27 6.50 -6.11
CA ASN A 18 14.42 7.01 -6.87
C ASN A 18 14.98 8.37 -6.39
N ARG A 19 14.69 8.78 -5.15
CA ARG A 19 15.32 9.95 -4.53
C ARG A 19 16.17 9.52 -3.33
N PRO A 20 17.16 10.33 -2.91
CA PRO A 20 17.98 10.04 -1.73
C PRO A 20 17.17 9.90 -0.43
N ASN A 21 15.99 10.53 -0.38
CA ASN A 21 15.08 10.51 0.76
C ASN A 21 13.93 9.50 0.60
N VAL A 22 14.12 8.43 -0.17
CA VAL A 22 13.13 7.36 -0.33
C VAL A 22 12.64 6.88 1.04
N ARG A 23 11.33 6.74 1.19
CA ARG A 23 10.72 6.28 2.44
C ARG A 23 9.79 5.11 2.19
N TRP A 24 10.14 3.97 2.78
CA TRP A 24 9.30 2.79 2.84
C TRP A 24 8.21 2.97 3.90
N LEU A 25 7.00 2.53 3.60
CA LEU A 25 5.83 2.80 4.40
C LEU A 25 5.34 1.50 5.05
N ASP A 26 5.32 1.48 6.37
CA ASP A 26 4.75 0.36 7.13
C ASP A 26 3.22 0.46 7.17
N ARG A 27 2.71 1.68 7.36
CA ARG A 27 1.28 1.95 7.50
C ARG A 27 0.89 3.27 6.84
N LEU A 28 -0.33 3.32 6.36
CA LEU A 28 -0.97 4.47 5.72
C LEU A 28 -2.43 4.55 6.13
N SER A 29 -2.93 5.76 6.37
CA SER A 29 -4.36 6.05 6.31
C SER A 29 -4.84 6.21 4.87
N VAL A 30 -6.15 6.09 4.65
CA VAL A 30 -6.80 6.43 3.36
C VAL A 30 -6.46 7.86 2.93
N GLU A 31 -6.47 8.82 3.86
CA GLU A 31 -6.15 10.23 3.59
C GLU A 31 -4.70 10.40 3.11
N GLU A 32 -3.73 9.78 3.80
CA GLU A 32 -2.33 9.86 3.39
C GLU A 32 -2.08 9.21 2.04
N ALA A 33 -2.66 8.03 1.81
CA ALA A 33 -2.57 7.34 0.54
C ALA A 33 -3.15 8.18 -0.61
N GLY A 34 -4.33 8.80 -0.40
CA GLY A 34 -4.92 9.73 -1.36
C GLY A 34 -4.05 10.97 -1.62
N ARG A 35 -3.44 11.53 -0.58
CA ARG A 35 -2.51 12.67 -0.72
C ARG A 35 -1.26 12.29 -1.52
N TYR A 36 -0.65 11.14 -1.25
CA TYR A 36 0.52 10.68 -2.01
C TYR A 36 0.17 10.32 -3.46
N LEU A 37 -1.03 9.78 -3.70
CA LEU A 37 -1.56 9.53 -5.05
C LEU A 37 -1.69 10.84 -5.84
N ALA A 38 -2.30 11.88 -5.24
CA ALA A 38 -2.44 13.20 -5.87
C ALA A 38 -1.08 13.89 -6.14
N GLN A 39 -0.06 13.57 -5.35
CA GLN A 39 1.32 14.04 -5.56
C GLN A 39 2.08 13.24 -6.63
N GLY A 40 1.49 12.18 -7.20
CA GLY A 40 2.14 11.33 -8.19
C GLY A 40 3.31 10.51 -7.61
N GLN A 41 3.27 10.18 -6.32
CA GLN A 41 4.35 9.45 -5.64
C GLN A 41 4.41 7.97 -6.03
N PHE A 42 3.33 7.42 -6.57
CA PHE A 42 3.24 6.03 -6.97
C PHE A 42 3.43 5.91 -8.49
N GLY A 43 4.28 4.96 -8.91
CA GLY A 43 4.58 4.77 -10.33
C GLY A 43 3.34 4.42 -11.14
N LYS A 44 3.08 5.18 -12.20
CA LYS A 44 1.97 4.97 -13.15
C LYS A 44 2.02 3.56 -13.74
N GLY A 45 0.84 2.93 -13.86
CA GLY A 45 0.71 1.58 -14.40
C GLY A 45 1.34 0.46 -13.56
N SER A 46 1.88 0.76 -12.37
CA SER A 46 2.50 -0.25 -11.50
C SER A 46 1.95 -0.19 -10.08
N MET A 47 2.37 0.81 -9.28
CA MET A 47 1.95 0.97 -7.89
C MET A 47 0.68 1.83 -7.77
N GLU A 48 0.53 2.86 -8.62
CA GLU A 48 -0.66 3.71 -8.68
C GLU A 48 -1.97 2.91 -8.75
N PRO A 49 -2.19 1.99 -9.71
CA PRO A 49 -3.44 1.23 -9.78
C PRO A 49 -3.67 0.30 -8.57
N LYS A 50 -2.61 -0.07 -7.83
CA LYS A 50 -2.74 -0.89 -6.61
C LYS A 50 -3.25 -0.03 -5.45
N ILE A 51 -2.75 1.20 -5.35
CA ILE A 51 -3.23 2.16 -4.34
C ILE A 51 -4.68 2.55 -4.64
N GLU A 52 -5.01 2.87 -5.90
CA GLU A 52 -6.39 3.17 -6.30
C GLU A 52 -7.36 2.03 -5.95
N ALA A 53 -7.02 0.79 -6.32
CA ALA A 53 -7.84 -0.37 -5.98
C ALA A 53 -7.93 -0.66 -4.46
N SER A 54 -6.93 -0.22 -3.69
CA SER A 54 -6.95 -0.32 -2.23
C SER A 54 -7.92 0.70 -1.64
N LEU A 55 -7.86 1.95 -2.10
CA LEU A 55 -8.74 3.02 -1.65
C LEU A 55 -10.19 2.72 -2.02
N ASP A 56 -10.44 2.30 -3.27
CA ASP A 56 -11.76 1.87 -3.71
C ASP A 56 -12.34 0.76 -2.82
N PHE A 57 -11.55 -0.26 -2.48
CA PHE A 57 -12.00 -1.33 -1.59
C PHE A 57 -12.34 -0.81 -0.18
N LEU A 58 -11.54 0.11 0.36
CA LEU A 58 -11.73 0.68 1.69
C LEU A 58 -12.97 1.60 1.73
N GLU A 59 -13.19 2.40 0.68
CA GLU A 59 -14.39 3.24 0.52
C GLU A 59 -15.67 2.39 0.46
N HIS A 60 -15.62 1.21 -0.16
CA HIS A 60 -16.74 0.28 -0.25
C HIS A 60 -16.88 -0.68 0.97
N GLY A 61 -16.40 -0.26 2.14
CA GLY A 61 -16.59 -0.97 3.41
C GLY A 61 -15.54 -2.03 3.73
N GLY A 62 -14.44 -2.07 2.96
CA GLY A 62 -13.20 -2.72 3.39
C GLY A 62 -12.62 -2.05 4.63
N ARG A 63 -11.86 -2.78 5.46
CA ARG A 63 -11.26 -2.21 6.68
C ARG A 63 -9.74 -2.17 6.67
N HIS A 64 -9.12 -2.99 5.83
CA HIS A 64 -7.68 -3.16 5.83
C HIS A 64 -7.22 -3.68 4.47
N VAL A 65 -6.15 -3.10 3.93
CA VAL A 65 -5.45 -3.62 2.75
C VAL A 65 -3.98 -3.81 3.08
N ILE A 66 -3.42 -4.94 2.66
CA ILE A 66 -2.00 -5.25 2.82
C ILE A 66 -1.37 -5.31 1.43
N ILE A 67 -0.30 -4.54 1.22
CA ILE A 67 0.49 -4.58 -0.01
C ILE A 67 1.89 -5.08 0.33
N THR A 68 2.28 -6.22 -0.24
CA THR A 68 3.61 -6.81 -0.04
C THR A 68 3.97 -7.77 -1.17
N ASN A 69 5.16 -8.36 -1.15
CA ASN A 69 5.55 -9.40 -2.11
C ASN A 69 5.12 -10.79 -1.63
N THR A 70 5.05 -11.75 -2.54
CA THR A 70 4.57 -13.11 -2.26
C THR A 70 5.36 -13.80 -1.14
N GLN A 71 6.67 -13.53 -1.04
CA GLN A 71 7.56 -14.12 -0.03
C GLN A 71 7.23 -13.66 1.40
N ASN A 72 6.70 -12.44 1.55
CA ASN A 72 6.41 -11.85 2.84
C ASN A 72 4.92 -11.88 3.22
N MET A 73 4.04 -12.39 2.34
CA MET A 73 2.59 -12.43 2.54
C MET A 73 2.17 -12.96 3.92
N LEU A 74 2.70 -14.11 4.34
CA LEU A 74 2.36 -14.71 5.63
C LEU A 74 2.81 -13.85 6.83
N ARG A 75 3.96 -13.19 6.71
CA ARG A 75 4.49 -12.28 7.74
C ARG A 75 3.70 -10.99 7.80
N ALA A 76 3.22 -10.50 6.66
CA ALA A 76 2.41 -9.31 6.58
C ALA A 76 1.01 -9.52 7.18
N LEU A 77 0.42 -10.72 7.02
CA LEU A 77 -0.86 -11.06 7.65
C LEU A 77 -0.84 -11.02 9.19
N ILE A 78 0.35 -11.11 9.80
CA ILE A 78 0.56 -11.00 11.25
C ILE A 78 1.27 -9.68 11.63
N ASP A 79 1.15 -8.66 10.78
CA ASP A 79 1.66 -7.29 10.98
C ASP A 79 3.19 -7.17 11.21
N LEU A 80 3.99 -8.14 10.73
CA LEU A 80 5.45 -8.10 10.86
C LEU A 80 6.15 -7.36 9.71
N THR A 81 5.47 -7.15 8.58
CA THR A 81 5.99 -6.42 7.40
C THR A 81 4.86 -6.08 6.43
N GLY A 82 5.18 -5.54 5.26
CA GLY A 82 4.20 -5.05 4.29
C GLY A 82 3.86 -3.58 4.52
N THR A 83 3.05 -3.04 3.61
CA THR A 83 2.39 -1.76 3.80
C THR A 83 0.92 -1.99 4.08
N HIS A 84 0.47 -1.47 5.22
CA HIS A 84 -0.89 -1.63 5.73
C HIS A 84 -1.69 -0.34 5.51
N ILE A 85 -2.72 -0.39 4.67
CA ILE A 85 -3.62 0.74 4.44
C ILE A 85 -4.90 0.50 5.24
N VAL A 86 -5.20 1.44 6.14
CA VAL A 86 -6.35 1.34 7.06
C VAL A 86 -7.32 2.51 6.85
N ALA A 87 -8.61 2.20 6.92
CA ALA A 87 -9.70 3.18 6.93
C ALA A 87 -9.93 3.77 8.32
#